data_AF-A0A7C2GXQ9-F1
#
_entry.id   AF-A0A7C2GXQ9-F1
#
_cell.length_a   1.000
_cell.length_b   1.000
_cell.length_c   1.000
_cell.angle_alpha   90.00
_cell.angle_beta   90.00
_cell.angle_gamma   90.00
#
_symmetry.space_group_name_H-M   'P 1'
#
loop_
_entity.id
_entity.type
_entity.pdbx_description
1 polymer ?
#
loop_
_entity_poly.entity_id
_entity_poly.type
_entity_poly.pdbx_seq_one_letter_code
_entity_poly.pdbx_strand_id
1 'polypeptide(L)'
;MPTFREMKTYRGQRLRLDLPDLLEHARFELSRNRPLRLEMSGPTMRPTIEEGDILTIEPVDVTTIRPHDIVLYATSSGTAVVQRVIALEERGGCTYAIMRGDRAEFPGTPIALHQILGRVVAIERRRSGRTISLKRGLPLRERLRHLLHRLFRRKRASH
;
A
#
# COMPACT_ATOMS: atom_id res chain seq x y z
N MET A 1 -22.09 20.58 -16.59
CA MET A 1 -22.70 19.25 -16.38
C MET A 1 -21.58 18.24 -16.19
N PRO A 2 -21.48 17.50 -15.08
CA PRO A 2 -20.45 16.48 -14.98
C PRO A 2 -20.90 15.24 -15.77
N THR A 3 -20.07 14.84 -16.72
CA THR A 3 -20.21 13.65 -17.55
C THR A 3 -20.12 12.40 -16.68
N PHE A 4 -21.14 11.54 -16.78
CA PHE A 4 -21.19 10.22 -16.16
C PHE A 4 -19.99 9.40 -16.66
N ARG A 5 -18.95 9.27 -15.84
CA ARG A 5 -17.80 8.41 -16.11
C ARG A 5 -18.27 6.97 -15.97
N GLU A 6 -18.13 6.20 -17.05
CA GLU A 6 -18.48 4.78 -17.15
C GLU A 6 -18.13 4.02 -15.85
N MET A 7 -19.15 3.43 -15.24
CA MET A 7 -19.01 2.61 -14.05
C MET A 7 -18.38 1.27 -14.45
N LYS A 8 -17.05 1.25 -14.56
CA LYS A 8 -16.29 0.03 -14.82
C LYS A 8 -16.35 -0.83 -13.55
N THR A 9 -17.08 -1.93 -13.63
CA THR A 9 -17.17 -2.94 -12.56
C THR A 9 -15.85 -3.70 -12.47
N TYR A 10 -14.89 -3.14 -11.75
CA TYR A 10 -13.57 -3.75 -11.55
C TYR A 10 -13.67 -4.97 -10.62
N ARG A 11 -13.86 -6.15 -11.21
CA ARG A 11 -13.91 -7.44 -10.53
C ARG A 11 -12.50 -8.05 -10.49
N GLY A 12 -11.76 -7.82 -9.40
CA GLY A 12 -10.73 -8.74 -8.89
C GLY A 12 -9.46 -8.98 -9.73
N GLN A 13 -8.95 -8.02 -10.49
CA GLN A 13 -7.64 -8.15 -11.16
C GLN A 13 -6.66 -7.01 -10.85
N ARG A 14 -5.38 -7.35 -10.95
CA ARG A 14 -4.17 -6.56 -10.69
C ARG A 14 -4.31 -5.15 -11.26
N LEU A 15 -4.01 -4.12 -10.47
CA LEU A 15 -4.09 -2.73 -10.90
C LEU A 15 -2.69 -2.16 -11.11
N ARG A 16 -2.49 -1.41 -12.18
CA ARG A 16 -1.21 -0.75 -12.41
C ARG A 16 -1.11 0.56 -11.63
N LEU A 17 0.10 0.88 -11.17
CA LEU A 17 0.37 2.10 -10.41
C LEU A 17 0.07 3.42 -11.17
N ASP A 18 0.03 3.36 -12.51
CA ASP A 18 -0.18 4.51 -13.41
C ASP A 18 -1.64 4.77 -13.79
N LEU A 19 -2.61 4.03 -13.22
CA LEU A 19 -4.03 4.22 -13.51
C LEU A 19 -4.57 5.53 -12.90
N PRO A 20 -5.35 6.34 -13.65
CA PRO A 20 -5.87 7.64 -13.19
C PRO A 20 -6.66 7.58 -11.88
N ASP A 21 -7.40 6.49 -11.65
CA ASP A 21 -8.31 6.34 -10.50
C ASP A 21 -7.74 5.40 -9.43
N LEU A 22 -6.45 5.07 -9.53
CA LEU A 22 -5.83 4.12 -8.63
C LEU A 22 -5.92 4.56 -7.17
N LEU A 23 -5.68 5.84 -6.90
CA LEU A 23 -5.67 6.36 -5.54
C LEU A 23 -7.04 6.16 -4.87
N GLU A 24 -8.11 6.50 -5.58
CA GLU A 24 -9.48 6.33 -5.08
C GLU A 24 -9.79 4.86 -4.83
N HIS A 25 -9.43 3.99 -5.78
CA HIS A 25 -9.65 2.55 -5.62
C HIS A 25 -8.83 1.97 -4.46
N ALA A 26 -7.56 2.37 -4.31
CA ALA A 26 -6.70 1.94 -3.22
C ALA A 26 -7.28 2.38 -1.86
N ARG A 27 -7.74 3.64 -1.74
CA ARG A 27 -8.44 4.13 -0.55
C ARG A 27 -9.69 3.30 -0.27
N PHE A 28 -10.49 3.00 -1.30
CA PHE A 28 -11.73 2.26 -1.16
C PHE A 28 -11.51 0.81 -0.71
N GLU A 29 -10.54 0.08 -1.26
CA GLU A 29 -10.21 -1.29 -0.83
C GLU A 29 -9.57 -1.32 0.56
N LEU A 30 -8.56 -0.48 0.80
CA LEU A 30 -7.79 -0.52 2.05
C LEU A 30 -8.62 -0.04 3.26
N SER A 31 -9.51 0.96 3.07
CA SER A 31 -10.44 1.39 4.14
C SER A 31 -11.44 0.31 4.55
N ARG A 32 -11.79 -0.61 3.63
CA ARG A 32 -12.65 -1.78 3.92
C ARG A 32 -11.86 -2.98 4.43
N ASN A 33 -10.61 -2.76 4.83
CA ASN A 33 -9.70 -3.75 5.34
C ASN A 33 -9.43 -4.90 4.33
N ARG A 34 -9.44 -4.58 3.03
CA ARG A 34 -9.20 -5.55 1.95
C ARG A 34 -7.79 -5.36 1.38
N PRO A 35 -6.99 -6.43 1.24
CA PRO A 35 -5.70 -6.33 0.59
C PRO A 35 -5.83 -5.95 -0.88
N LEU A 36 -4.90 -5.13 -1.35
CA LEU A 36 -4.82 -4.65 -2.72
C LEU A 36 -3.67 -5.35 -3.44
N ARG A 37 -3.88 -5.78 -4.69
CA ARG A 37 -2.81 -6.30 -5.56
C ARG A 37 -2.49 -5.27 -6.64
N LEU A 38 -1.27 -4.73 -6.59
CA LEU A 38 -0.80 -3.73 -7.54
C LEU A 38 0.35 -4.27 -8.38
N GLU A 39 0.30 -4.05 -9.69
CA GLU A 39 1.44 -4.25 -10.57
C GLU A 39 2.31 -2.99 -10.55
N MET A 40 3.60 -3.17 -10.24
CA MET A 40 4.56 -2.08 -10.15
C MET A 40 4.91 -1.58 -11.56
N SER A 41 4.86 -0.26 -11.75
CA SER A 41 5.41 0.41 -12.93
C SER A 41 6.60 1.30 -12.56
N GLY A 42 7.57 1.38 -13.46
CA GLY A 42 8.74 2.27 -13.33
C GLY A 42 9.88 1.74 -12.45
N PRO A 43 11.01 2.48 -12.41
CA PRO A 43 12.28 1.98 -11.88
C PRO A 43 12.61 2.42 -10.45
N THR A 44 11.77 3.23 -9.80
CA THR A 44 12.10 3.96 -8.57
C THR A 44 12.45 3.05 -7.38
N MET A 45 11.88 1.86 -7.35
CA MET A 45 12.07 0.87 -6.29
C MET A 45 13.06 -0.25 -6.65
N ARG A 46 13.75 -0.15 -7.79
CA ARG A 46 14.85 -1.08 -8.10
C ARG A 46 16.00 -0.88 -7.09
N PRO A 47 16.72 -1.94 -6.69
CA PRO A 47 16.58 -3.33 -7.13
C PRO A 47 15.52 -4.15 -6.35
N THR A 48 14.93 -3.61 -5.28
CA THR A 48 14.01 -4.39 -4.42
C THR A 48 12.74 -4.79 -5.14
N ILE A 49 12.12 -3.89 -5.89
CA ILE A 49 10.92 -4.14 -6.69
C ILE A 49 11.28 -3.85 -8.14
N GLU A 50 10.98 -4.82 -9.00
CA GLU A 50 11.15 -4.69 -10.44
C GLU A 50 9.83 -4.28 -11.10
N GLU A 51 9.95 -3.72 -12.30
CA GLU A 51 8.79 -3.40 -13.12
C GLU A 51 8.04 -4.68 -13.50
N GLY A 52 6.71 -4.64 -13.40
CA GLY A 52 5.82 -5.79 -13.60
C GLY A 52 5.66 -6.68 -12.37
N ASP A 53 6.44 -6.49 -11.29
CA ASP A 53 6.22 -7.22 -10.04
C ASP A 53 4.85 -6.91 -9.45
N ILE A 54 4.24 -7.91 -8.81
CA ILE A 54 2.92 -7.76 -8.19
C ILE A 54 3.11 -7.61 -6.68
N LEU A 55 2.72 -6.45 -6.17
CA LEU A 55 2.72 -6.12 -4.75
C LEU A 55 1.41 -6.56 -4.12
N THR A 56 1.50 -7.20 -2.96
CA THR A 56 0.35 -7.36 -2.07
C THR A 56 0.45 -6.32 -0.97
N ILE A 57 -0.56 -5.46 -0.87
CA ILE A 57 -0.60 -4.32 0.04
C ILE A 57 -1.73 -4.55 1.02
N GLU A 58 -1.41 -4.56 2.31
CA GLU A 58 -2.39 -4.70 3.37
C GLU A 58 -2.67 -3.34 4.03
N PRO A 59 -3.91 -3.11 4.49
CA PRO A 59 -4.26 -1.97 5.34
C PRO A 59 -3.35 -1.95 6.57
N VAL A 60 -2.89 -0.77 6.96
CA VAL A 60 -1.91 -0.60 8.03
C VAL A 60 -2.42 0.38 9.08
N ASP A 61 -2.16 0.08 10.34
CA ASP A 61 -2.23 1.08 11.40
C ASP A 61 -0.97 1.95 11.29
N VAL A 62 -1.16 3.23 11.00
CA VAL A 62 -0.06 4.16 10.72
C VAL A 62 0.91 4.30 11.90
N THR A 63 0.47 4.02 13.12
CA THR A 63 1.32 4.02 14.33
C THR A 63 2.31 2.84 14.36
N THR A 64 2.08 1.81 13.53
CA THR A 64 2.94 0.63 13.42
C THR A 64 3.96 0.74 12.29
N ILE A 65 3.95 1.84 11.54
CA ILE A 65 4.94 2.12 10.50
C ILE A 65 6.30 2.30 11.15
N ARG A 66 7.32 1.70 10.54
CA ARG A 66 8.71 1.83 10.99
C ARG A 66 9.63 2.06 9.78
N PRO A 67 10.84 2.57 10.02
CA PRO A 67 11.89 2.53 9.02
C PRO A 67 12.01 1.15 8.36
N HIS A 68 12.37 1.17 7.08
CA HIS A 68 12.44 0.06 6.13
C HIS A 68 11.11 -0.54 5.66
N ASP A 69 9.95 -0.11 6.19
CA ASP A 69 8.67 -0.47 5.59
C ASP A 69 8.56 0.09 4.17
N ILE A 70 8.01 -0.71 3.25
CA ILE A 70 7.60 -0.23 1.93
C ILE A 70 6.11 0.02 1.99
N VAL A 71 5.68 1.23 1.64
CA VAL A 71 4.29 1.65 1.81
C VAL A 71 3.74 2.26 0.54
N LEU A 72 2.43 2.14 0.37
CA LEU A 72 1.65 2.91 -0.58
C LEU A 72 1.13 4.16 0.13
N TYR A 73 1.40 5.34 -0.42
CA TYR A 73 0.91 6.60 0.12
C TYR A 73 0.37 7.50 -0.98
N ALA A 74 -0.43 8.48 -0.58
CA ALA A 74 -0.95 9.51 -1.46
C ALA A 74 -0.09 10.79 -1.35
N THR A 75 0.41 11.28 -2.48
CA THR A 75 1.04 12.61 -2.53
C THR A 75 -0.02 13.71 -2.36
N SER A 76 0.43 14.93 -2.06
CA SER A 76 -0.44 16.11 -2.06
C SER A 76 -1.05 16.41 -3.43
N SER A 77 -0.40 15.97 -4.52
CA SER A 77 -0.92 16.06 -5.89
C SER A 77 -1.98 15.00 -6.24
N GLY A 78 -2.37 14.13 -5.30
CA GLY A 78 -3.37 13.08 -5.54
C GLY A 78 -2.83 11.86 -6.29
N THR A 79 -1.52 11.65 -6.31
CA THR A 79 -0.89 10.49 -6.97
C THR A 79 -0.59 9.40 -5.94
N ALA A 80 -0.83 8.14 -6.30
CA ALA A 80 -0.47 6.99 -5.47
C ALA A 80 0.98 6.58 -5.74
N VAL A 81 1.80 6.48 -4.70
CA VAL A 81 3.25 6.22 -4.80
C VAL A 81 3.65 5.11 -3.85
N VAL A 82 4.52 4.20 -4.31
CA VAL A 82 5.15 3.15 -3.49
C VAL A 82 6.61 3.49 -3.27
N GLN A 83 7.00 3.71 -2.01
CA GLN A 83 8.40 3.94 -1.63
C GLN A 83 8.73 3.34 -0.27
N ARG A 84 10.02 3.32 0.08
CA ARG A 84 10.50 2.89 1.39
C ARG A 84 10.53 4.04 2.37
N VAL A 85 10.06 3.79 3.59
CA VAL A 85 10.27 4.66 4.75
C VAL A 85 11.73 4.50 5.18
N ILE A 86 12.52 5.57 5.18
CA ILE A 86 13.91 5.54 5.65
C ILE A 86 14.06 6.07 7.07
N ALA A 87 13.16 6.96 7.49
CA ALA A 87 13.15 7.54 8.82
C ALA A 87 11.73 8.01 9.20
N LEU A 88 11.51 8.22 10.49
CA LEU A 88 10.35 8.92 11.03
C LEU A 88 10.84 10.14 11.79
N GLU A 89 10.16 11.27 11.60
CA GLU A 89 10.51 12.53 12.25
C GLU A 89 9.26 13.14 12.90
N GLU A 90 9.41 13.65 14.12
CA GLU A 90 8.36 14.42 14.77
C GLU A 90 8.57 15.92 14.54
N ARG A 91 7.52 16.60 14.09
CA ARG A 91 7.52 18.04 13.83
C ARG A 91 6.19 18.62 14.31
N GLY A 92 6.23 19.53 15.28
CA GLY A 92 5.03 20.21 15.78
C GLY A 92 3.94 19.27 16.31
N GLY A 93 4.32 18.16 16.95
CA GLY A 93 3.39 17.14 17.46
C GLY A 93 2.83 16.18 16.40
N CYS A 94 3.27 16.29 15.14
CA CYS A 94 2.92 15.39 14.05
C CYS A 94 4.12 14.54 13.65
N THR A 95 3.90 13.25 13.41
CA THR A 95 4.93 12.36 12.86
C THR A 95 4.87 12.33 11.33
N TYR A 96 6.03 12.48 10.71
CA TYR A 96 6.24 12.43 9.27
C TYR A 96 7.14 11.26 8.91
N ALA A 97 6.82 10.56 7.83
CA ALA A 97 7.67 9.57 7.23
C ALA A 97 8.56 10.20 6.16
N ILE A 98 9.86 9.96 6.27
CA ILE A 98 10.82 10.32 5.23
C ILE A 98 10.86 9.17 4.23
N MET A 99 10.46 9.47 2.99
CA MET A 99 10.28 8.48 1.93
C MET A 99 11.46 8.52 0.96
N ARG A 100 11.92 7.36 0.51
CA ARG A 100 12.94 7.24 -0.53
C ARG A 100 12.65 6.03 -1.42
N GLY A 101 12.73 6.23 -2.73
CA GLY A 101 12.80 5.10 -3.66
C GLY A 101 14.18 4.44 -3.56
N ASP A 102 14.26 3.12 -3.62
CA ASP A 102 15.52 2.39 -3.42
C ASP A 102 16.62 2.77 -4.43
N ARG A 103 16.24 3.26 -5.62
CA ARG A 103 17.17 3.80 -6.63
C ARG A 103 17.38 5.32 -6.52
N ALA A 104 16.57 6.03 -5.76
CA ALA A 104 16.64 7.48 -5.66
C ALA A 104 17.92 7.89 -4.91
N GLU A 105 18.60 8.93 -5.38
CA GLU A 105 19.80 9.47 -4.73
C GLU A 105 19.45 10.19 -3.41
N PHE A 106 18.37 10.97 -3.44
CA PHE A 106 17.91 11.77 -2.31
C PHE A 106 16.51 11.33 -1.83
N PRO A 107 16.20 11.52 -0.53
CA PRO A 107 14.84 11.37 -0.03
C PRO A 107 13.89 12.37 -0.68
N GLY A 108 12.62 11.98 -0.80
CA GLY A 108 11.54 12.88 -1.20
C GLY A 108 11.06 13.78 -0.04
N THR A 109 10.02 14.55 -0.32
CA THR A 109 9.35 15.37 0.68
C THR A 109 8.80 14.51 1.83
N PRO A 110 8.93 14.94 3.10
CA PRO A 110 8.30 14.26 4.23
C PRO A 110 6.79 14.11 4.03
N ILE A 111 6.27 12.92 4.32
CA ILE A 111 4.85 12.57 4.15
C ILE A 111 4.21 12.39 5.52
N ALA A 112 3.08 13.02 5.78
CA ALA A 112 2.37 12.82 7.05
C ALA A 112 1.86 11.37 7.12
N LEU A 113 1.92 10.75 8.31
CA LEU A 113 1.55 9.34 8.46
C LEU A 113 0.13 9.01 7.96
N HIS A 114 -0.82 9.93 8.08
CA HIS A 114 -2.20 9.75 7.59
C HIS A 114 -2.33 9.66 6.06
N GLN A 115 -1.30 10.06 5.30
CA GLN A 115 -1.27 9.92 3.85
C GLN A 115 -0.87 8.49 3.42
N ILE A 116 -0.33 7.68 4.34
CA ILE A 116 -0.04 6.26 4.09
C ILE A 116 -1.36 5.48 4.06
N LEU A 117 -1.57 4.75 2.98
CA LEU A 117 -2.80 3.99 2.73
C LEU A 117 -2.65 2.52 3.15
N GLY A 118 -1.45 1.96 2.98
CA GLY A 118 -1.19 0.55 3.23
C GLY A 118 0.30 0.21 3.18
N ARG A 119 0.63 -0.97 3.69
CA ARG A 119 2.01 -1.50 3.72
C ARG A 119 2.14 -2.67 2.77
N VAL A 120 3.23 -2.73 2.01
CA VAL A 120 3.56 -3.87 1.16
C VAL A 120 4.01 -5.03 2.05
N VAL A 121 3.33 -6.17 1.91
CA VAL A 121 3.58 -7.38 2.73
C VAL A 121 4.12 -8.55 1.91
N ALA A 122 4.02 -8.48 0.58
CA ALA A 122 4.61 -9.47 -0.31
C ALA A 122 4.89 -8.87 -1.70
N ILE A 123 5.92 -9.41 -2.36
CA ILE A 123 6.30 -9.10 -3.74
C ILE A 123 6.32 -10.42 -4.52
N GLU A 124 5.48 -10.54 -5.54
CA GLU A 124 5.49 -11.66 -6.49
C GLU A 124 6.30 -11.24 -7.71
N ARG A 125 7.44 -11.92 -7.94
CA ARG A 125 8.33 -11.64 -9.06
C ARG A 125 7.71 -12.10 -10.36
N ARG A 126 7.49 -11.19 -11.31
CA ARG A 126 6.81 -11.54 -12.57
C ARG A 126 7.56 -12.59 -13.40
N ARG A 127 8.89 -12.49 -13.42
CA ARG A 127 9.78 -13.33 -14.23
C ARG A 127 9.89 -14.76 -13.73
N SER A 128 9.89 -14.97 -12.41
CA SER A 128 10.12 -16.28 -11.79
C SER A 128 8.91 -16.85 -11.06
N GLY A 129 7.85 -16.05 -10.86
CA GLY A 129 6.70 -16.42 -10.02
C GLY A 129 7.00 -16.50 -8.52
N ARG A 130 8.26 -16.28 -8.11
CA ARG A 130 8.68 -16.37 -6.71
C ARG A 130 8.02 -15.26 -5.89
N THR A 131 7.39 -15.64 -4.78
CA THR A 131 6.85 -14.68 -3.81
C THR A 131 7.83 -14.45 -2.68
N ILE A 132 8.18 -13.19 -2.44
CA ILE A 132 9.01 -12.73 -1.32
C ILE A 132 8.07 -12.15 -0.28
N SER A 133 8.04 -12.73 0.92
CA SER A 133 7.26 -12.18 2.04
C SER A 133 8.05 -11.07 2.72
N LEU A 134 7.37 -9.94 2.96
CA LEU A 134 7.85 -8.83 3.77
C LEU A 134 7.13 -8.76 5.12
N LYS A 135 6.32 -9.78 5.46
CA LYS A 135 5.62 -9.83 6.73
C LYS A 135 6.64 -9.91 7.86
N ARG A 136 6.63 -8.90 8.72
CA ARG A 136 7.30 -8.97 10.02
C ARG A 136 6.59 -10.01 10.87
N GLY A 137 7.30 -10.61 11.83
CA GLY A 137 6.66 -11.37 12.91
C GLY A 137 5.66 -10.45 13.61
N LEU A 138 4.36 -10.72 13.43
CA LEU A 138 3.30 -9.83 13.90
C LEU A 138 3.29 -9.80 15.45
N PRO A 139 3.22 -8.62 16.08
CA PRO A 139 2.83 -8.53 17.48
C PRO A 139 1.42 -9.13 17.67
N LEU A 140 1.19 -9.80 18.80
CA LEU A 140 -0.01 -10.61 19.09
C LEU A 140 -1.34 -9.89 18.78
N ARG A 141 -1.38 -8.56 18.99
CA ARG A 141 -2.55 -7.70 18.79
C ARG A 141 -3.02 -7.66 17.34
N GLU A 142 -2.10 -7.64 16.37
CA GLU A 142 -2.46 -7.65 14.94
C GLU A 142 -2.98 -9.02 14.51
N ARG A 143 -2.41 -10.12 15.05
CA ARG A 143 -2.93 -11.48 14.80
C ARG A 143 -4.38 -11.60 15.26
N LEU A 144 -4.68 -11.08 16.45
CA LEU A 144 -6.03 -11.09 17.02
C LEU A 144 -7.00 -10.25 16.19
N ARG A 145 -6.58 -9.04 15.76
CA ARG A 145 -7.38 -8.19 14.87
C ARG A 145 -7.69 -8.89 13.54
N HIS A 146 -6.71 -9.52 12.89
CA HIS A 146 -6.93 -10.27 11.65
C HIS A 146 -7.84 -11.50 11.86
N LEU A 147 -7.71 -12.23 12.98
CA LEU A 147 -8.59 -13.35 13.33
C LEU A 147 -10.03 -12.88 13.56
N LEU A 148 -10.22 -11.82 14.34
CA LEU A 148 -11.53 -11.24 14.61
C LEU A 148 -12.19 -10.77 13.30
N HIS A 149 -11.48 -10.03 12.43
CA HIS A 149 -12.06 -9.60 11.16
C HIS A 149 -12.33 -10.74 10.17
N ARG A 150 -11.59 -11.86 10.21
CA ARG A 150 -11.93 -13.07 9.44
C ARG A 150 -13.19 -13.75 9.98
N LEU A 151 -13.38 -13.77 11.29
CA LEU A 151 -14.58 -14.33 11.92
C LEU A 151 -15.83 -13.47 11.64
N PHE A 152 -15.70 -12.14 11.62
CA PHE A 152 -16.79 -11.24 11.24
C PHE A 152 -17.20 -11.30 9.75
N ARG A 153 -16.38 -11.90 8.86
CA ARG A 153 -16.76 -12.17 7.45
C ARG A 153 -17.71 -13.36 7.28
N ARG A 154 -17.87 -14.23 8.27
CA ARG A 154 -18.70 -15.45 8.13
C ARG A 154 -20.19 -15.24 8.42
N LYS A 155 -20.58 -14.13 9.05
CA LYS A 155 -21.97 -13.84 9.43
C LYS A 155 -22.77 -12.96 8.44
N ARG A 156 -22.23 -12.58 7.27
CA ARG A 156 -22.95 -11.78 6.25
C ARG A 156 -23.06 -12.46 4.88
N ALA A 157 -23.07 -13.78 4.86
CA ALA A 157 -23.37 -14.59 3.66
C ALA A 157 -24.48 -15.59 3.99
N SER A 158 -25.57 -15.11 4.58
CA SER A 158 -26.83 -15.82 4.80
C SER A 158 -27.89 -14.79 5.17
N HIS A 159 -28.33 -14.01 4.18
CA HIS A 159 -29.68 -13.46 4.11
C HIS A 159 -29.90 -12.87 2.72
#